data_AF-A0A165HGQ6-F1
#
_entry.id   AF-A0A165HGQ6-F1
#
_cell.length_a   1.000
_cell.length_b   1.000
_cell.length_c   1.000
_cell.angle_alpha   90.00
_cell.angle_beta   90.00
_cell.angle_gamma   90.00
#
_symmetry.space_group_name_H-M   'P 1'
#
loop_
_entity.id
_entity.type
_entity.pdbx_description
1 polymer ?
#
loop_
_entity_poly.entity_id
_entity_poly.type
_entity_poly.pdbx_seq_one_letter_code
_entity_poly.pdbx_strand_id
1 'polypeptide(L)'
;MFSAHRIIFHRSSTTLRHGFHSSTAGWTAAPFVKIVEVGPRDGLQNEPTPISVATKVELINRLSETGLKCIESGSFVSPKWVPQMAGTSDVLRGIHRMPGISYPVLVPNMRGLEMLEAILLEHPEEPVTEEIAIFTAASEVFNKKNINCSIAESLDRFAPVVEEALKGNLRVRGYVSTVVVCPYEGAIEPERVRDITTKLLEMGCYEVSLGDTIGAATPKSMEKLLNCITAAVPVDVLATHNHDTYGMAVSNVLTALKMGVRTVDSSVAGLGGCPYAPGATGNVATEDLVYALQEEGYETGVDLNHLSGIGQWISSILKRDNSSRVGKAWLARRARL
;
A
#
# COMPACT_ATOMS: atom_id res chain seq x y z
N MET A 1 -27.86 20.57 75.30
CA MET A 1 -28.73 19.98 74.26
C MET A 1 -28.11 20.30 72.90
N PHE A 2 -27.86 19.25 72.09
CA PHE A 2 -27.26 19.20 70.73
C PHE A 2 -25.77 19.59 70.62
N SER A 3 -24.80 18.64 70.59
CA SER A 3 -24.39 17.67 69.53
C SER A 3 -23.85 18.40 68.27
N ALA A 4 -22.72 18.06 67.64
CA ALA A 4 -22.13 16.74 67.42
C ALA A 4 -20.61 16.79 67.08
N HIS A 5 -19.99 15.61 67.16
CA HIS A 5 -18.57 15.29 67.01
C HIS A 5 -18.03 15.43 65.58
N ARG A 6 -16.75 15.83 65.44
CA ARG A 6 -15.95 15.68 64.22
C ARG A 6 -15.23 14.32 64.23
N ILE A 7 -15.49 13.52 63.21
CA ILE A 7 -14.81 12.26 62.92
C ILE A 7 -13.52 12.58 62.14
N ILE A 8 -12.37 12.09 62.63
CA ILE A 8 -11.08 12.12 61.91
C ILE A 8 -10.89 10.74 61.27
N PHE A 9 -10.88 10.69 59.93
CA PHE A 9 -10.50 9.49 59.17
C PHE A 9 -8.98 9.50 58.91
N HIS A 10 -8.28 8.48 59.41
CA HIS A 10 -6.94 8.11 58.95
C HIS A 10 -7.03 7.52 57.53
N ARG A 11 -6.35 8.12 56.55
CA ARG A 11 -6.12 7.51 55.23
C ARG A 11 -4.82 6.70 55.27
N SER A 12 -4.94 5.39 55.18
CA SER A 12 -3.86 4.45 54.88
C SER A 12 -3.48 4.56 53.39
N SER A 13 -2.26 4.98 53.08
CA SER A 13 -1.72 4.99 51.72
C SER A 13 -1.00 3.66 51.44
N THR A 14 -1.68 2.73 50.76
CA THR A 14 -1.06 1.53 50.20
C THR A 14 -0.53 1.86 48.80
N THR A 15 0.76 2.18 48.71
CA THR A 15 1.49 2.24 47.44
C THR A 15 1.70 0.82 46.90
N LEU A 16 0.94 0.46 45.85
CA LEU A 16 1.18 -0.72 45.03
C LEU A 16 2.45 -0.51 44.19
N ARG A 17 3.59 -1.04 44.66
CA ARG A 17 4.81 -1.17 43.84
C ARG A 17 4.59 -2.31 42.83
N HIS A 18 4.37 -1.97 41.56
CA HIS A 18 4.49 -2.92 40.46
C HIS A 18 5.97 -3.24 40.25
N GLY A 19 6.38 -4.46 40.64
CA GLY A 19 7.72 -4.97 40.37
C GLY A 19 7.82 -5.38 38.91
N PHE A 20 8.63 -4.67 38.14
CA PHE A 20 9.07 -5.11 36.82
C PHE A 20 9.93 -6.37 36.97
N HIS A 21 9.38 -7.53 36.59
CA HIS A 21 10.20 -8.70 36.31
C HIS A 21 10.94 -8.44 35.00
N SER A 22 12.25 -8.17 35.10
CA SER A 22 13.17 -8.25 33.98
C SER A 22 13.27 -9.72 33.57
N SER A 23 12.51 -10.10 32.54
CA SER A 23 12.84 -11.29 31.76
C SER A 23 13.84 -10.84 30.71
N THR A 24 15.05 -11.38 30.78
CA THR A 24 16.03 -11.29 29.70
C THR A 24 15.57 -12.21 28.57
N ALA A 25 14.54 -11.81 27.84
CA ALA A 25 14.25 -12.37 26.53
C ALA A 25 15.40 -11.94 25.61
N GLY A 26 16.04 -12.91 24.94
CA GLY A 26 17.04 -12.60 23.93
C GLY A 26 16.46 -11.61 22.92
N TRP A 27 17.22 -10.58 22.59
CA TRP A 27 16.85 -9.58 21.58
C TRP A 27 16.80 -10.27 20.21
N THR A 28 15.69 -10.92 19.89
CA THR A 28 15.35 -11.21 18.50
C THR A 28 15.00 -9.87 17.87
N ALA A 29 15.69 -9.50 16.78
CA ALA A 29 15.35 -8.29 16.01
C ALA A 29 13.86 -8.31 15.68
N ALA A 30 13.19 -7.15 15.80
CA ALA A 30 11.76 -7.08 15.55
C ALA A 30 11.47 -7.42 14.07
N PRO A 31 10.36 -8.11 13.78
CA PRO A 31 10.04 -8.50 12.41
C PRO A 31 9.83 -7.26 11.54
N PHE A 32 10.54 -7.20 10.40
CA PHE A 32 10.44 -6.10 9.45
C PHE A 32 9.21 -6.26 8.54
N VAL A 33 8.49 -5.17 8.29
CA VAL A 33 7.37 -5.08 7.32
C VAL A 33 7.73 -4.08 6.23
N LYS A 34 7.79 -4.56 4.98
CA LYS A 34 8.00 -3.73 3.80
C LYS A 34 6.69 -3.01 3.46
N ILE A 35 6.70 -1.69 3.56
CA ILE A 35 5.60 -0.85 3.07
C ILE A 35 5.90 -0.45 1.62
N VAL A 36 4.95 -0.73 0.72
CA VAL A 36 4.95 -0.21 -0.64
C VAL A 36 4.04 1.01 -0.69
N GLU A 37 4.65 2.18 -0.80
CA GLU A 37 3.95 3.45 -0.87
C GLU A 37 3.41 3.67 -2.29
N VAL A 38 2.09 3.54 -2.45
CA VAL A 38 1.40 3.64 -3.75
C VAL A 38 0.80 5.03 -3.99
N GLY A 39 0.95 5.97 -3.07
CA GLY A 39 0.40 7.32 -3.17
C GLY A 39 0.72 8.05 -4.47
N PRO A 40 1.98 8.08 -4.96
CA PRO A 40 2.33 8.77 -6.20
C PRO A 40 1.73 8.15 -7.48
N ARG A 41 1.30 6.88 -7.43
CA ARG A 41 0.61 6.20 -8.54
C ARG A 41 -0.87 6.05 -8.23
N ASP A 42 -1.23 5.05 -7.42
CA ASP A 42 -2.61 4.66 -7.16
C ASP A 42 -3.39 5.74 -6.40
N GLY A 43 -2.74 6.40 -5.45
CA GLY A 43 -3.32 7.51 -4.71
C GLY A 43 -3.68 8.68 -5.63
N LEU A 44 -2.73 9.17 -6.42
CA LEU A 44 -2.95 10.29 -7.34
C LEU A 44 -3.83 9.95 -8.54
N GLN A 45 -3.88 8.68 -8.97
CA GLN A 45 -4.61 8.24 -10.15
C GLN A 45 -6.12 8.57 -10.08
N ASN A 46 -6.70 8.54 -8.89
CA ASN A 46 -8.12 8.79 -8.67
C ASN A 46 -8.43 10.20 -8.14
N GLU A 47 -7.42 11.07 -8.01
CA GLU A 47 -7.64 12.45 -7.63
C GLU A 47 -8.33 13.23 -8.77
N PRO A 48 -9.30 14.11 -8.45
CA PRO A 48 -10.12 14.79 -9.46
C PRO A 48 -9.30 15.79 -10.29
N THR A 49 -8.25 16.37 -9.71
CA THR A 49 -7.39 17.35 -10.36
C THR A 49 -5.99 16.78 -10.53
N PRO A 50 -5.47 16.65 -11.77
CA PRO A 50 -4.09 16.29 -11.99
C PRO A 50 -3.14 17.33 -11.38
N ILE A 51 -2.06 16.85 -10.77
CA ILE A 51 -0.96 17.70 -10.31
C ILE A 51 0.18 17.74 -11.33
N SER A 52 1.02 18.78 -11.25
CA SER A 52 2.16 18.95 -12.15
C SER A 52 3.21 17.84 -11.99
N VAL A 53 4.01 17.59 -13.04
CA VAL A 53 5.17 16.68 -12.97
C VAL A 53 6.12 17.10 -11.85
N ALA A 54 6.44 18.39 -11.71
CA ALA A 54 7.30 18.90 -10.65
C ALA A 54 6.76 18.56 -9.25
N THR A 55 5.44 18.63 -9.06
CA THR A 55 4.81 18.24 -7.79
C THR A 55 4.92 16.73 -7.53
N LYS A 56 4.75 15.89 -8.56
CA LYS A 56 4.90 14.43 -8.41
C LYS A 56 6.34 14.05 -8.06
N VAL A 57 7.32 14.68 -8.72
CA VAL A 57 8.75 14.52 -8.42
C VAL A 57 9.03 14.91 -6.97
N GLU A 58 8.55 16.09 -6.54
CA GLU A 58 8.70 16.56 -5.17
C GLU A 58 8.07 15.60 -4.15
N LEU A 59 6.89 15.03 -4.44
CA LEU A 59 6.25 14.04 -3.60
C LEU A 59 7.13 12.79 -3.43
N ILE A 60 7.62 12.21 -4.53
CA ILE A 60 8.44 10.99 -4.50
C ILE A 60 9.77 11.25 -3.78
N ASN A 61 10.42 12.40 -4.03
CA ASN A 61 11.67 12.76 -3.37
C ASN A 61 11.47 12.89 -1.85
N ARG A 62 10.43 13.61 -1.42
CA ARG A 62 10.08 13.72 0.01
C ARG A 62 9.81 12.35 0.64
N LEU A 63 9.04 11.49 -0.05
CA LEU A 63 8.75 10.14 0.44
C LEU A 63 10.03 9.29 0.55
N SER A 64 11.00 9.48 -0.33
CA SER A 64 12.29 8.77 -0.30
C SER A 64 13.11 9.08 0.96
N GLU A 65 12.89 10.25 1.56
CA GLU A 65 13.57 10.69 2.80
C GLU A 65 12.87 10.20 4.08
N THR A 66 11.78 9.43 3.97
CA THR A 66 11.04 8.92 5.13
C THR A 66 11.56 7.58 5.64
N GLY A 67 12.41 6.89 4.88
CA GLY A 67 12.87 5.53 5.18
C GLY A 67 12.05 4.40 4.52
N LEU A 68 11.02 4.76 3.74
CA LEU A 68 10.32 3.84 2.83
C LEU A 68 11.33 3.08 1.93
N LYS A 69 11.01 1.82 1.62
CA LYS A 69 11.86 0.96 0.77
C LYS A 69 11.31 0.75 -0.64
N CYS A 70 10.06 1.12 -0.87
CA CYS A 70 9.41 0.97 -2.16
C CYS A 70 8.37 2.07 -2.35
N ILE A 71 8.46 2.81 -3.46
CA ILE A 71 7.57 3.93 -3.80
C ILE A 71 7.10 3.78 -5.25
N GLU A 72 5.83 3.43 -5.43
CA GLU A 72 5.26 3.26 -6.77
C GLU A 72 5.10 4.62 -7.47
N SER A 73 5.95 4.85 -8.46
CA SER A 73 6.35 6.19 -8.92
C SER A 73 5.62 6.65 -10.19
N GLY A 74 4.65 5.87 -10.67
CA GLY A 74 3.81 6.26 -11.79
C GLY A 74 3.31 5.07 -12.60
N SER A 75 2.76 5.38 -13.78
CA SER A 75 2.12 4.40 -14.63
C SER A 75 2.27 4.76 -16.11
N PHE A 76 2.61 3.76 -16.93
CA PHE A 76 2.67 3.82 -18.39
C PHE A 76 1.32 3.42 -19.02
N VAL A 77 0.24 3.97 -18.47
CA VAL A 77 -1.10 3.93 -19.04
C VAL A 77 -1.30 5.06 -20.05
N SER A 78 -2.34 4.93 -20.88
CA SER A 78 -2.70 6.01 -21.81
C SER A 78 -3.15 7.26 -21.03
N PRO A 79 -2.54 8.44 -21.26
CA PRO A 79 -2.95 9.69 -20.61
C PRO A 79 -4.34 10.16 -21.07
N LYS A 80 -4.86 9.61 -22.17
CA LYS A 80 -6.26 9.83 -22.58
C LYS A 80 -7.25 9.23 -21.58
N TRP A 81 -6.93 8.06 -21.03
CA TRP A 81 -7.78 7.34 -20.09
C TRP A 81 -7.48 7.72 -18.64
N VAL A 82 -6.21 7.98 -18.33
CA VAL A 82 -5.74 8.31 -16.99
C VAL A 82 -4.81 9.55 -17.06
N PRO A 83 -5.37 10.76 -17.22
CA PRO A 83 -4.58 11.98 -17.36
C PRO A 83 -3.72 12.29 -16.12
N GLN A 84 -4.13 11.82 -14.94
CA GLN A 84 -3.38 11.93 -13.70
C GLN A 84 -2.01 11.27 -13.79
N MET A 85 -1.84 10.24 -14.62
CA MET A 85 -0.57 9.52 -14.84
C MET A 85 0.22 10.05 -16.05
N ALA A 86 -0.22 11.14 -16.68
CA ALA A 86 0.58 11.79 -17.72
C ALA A 86 1.93 12.28 -17.17
N GLY A 87 2.98 12.16 -17.98
CA GLY A 87 4.33 12.60 -17.65
C GLY A 87 5.14 11.63 -16.78
N THR A 88 4.74 10.35 -16.65
CA THR A 88 5.51 9.34 -15.89
C THR A 88 6.99 9.28 -16.31
N SER A 89 7.31 9.37 -17.61
CA SER A 89 8.70 9.42 -18.07
C SER A 89 9.48 10.61 -17.50
N ASP A 90 8.86 11.79 -17.48
CA ASP A 90 9.50 13.01 -16.94
C ASP A 90 9.60 12.97 -15.42
N VAL A 91 8.63 12.36 -14.74
CA VAL A 91 8.71 12.08 -13.30
C VAL A 91 9.91 11.18 -13.02
N LEU A 92 10.05 10.06 -13.72
CA LEU A 92 11.19 9.16 -13.53
C LEU A 92 12.52 9.86 -13.82
N ARG A 93 12.61 10.71 -14.84
CA ARG A 93 13.85 11.49 -15.06
C ARG A 93 14.14 12.49 -13.94
N GLY A 94 13.10 13.05 -13.32
CA GLY A 94 13.22 14.13 -12.35
C GLY A 94 13.44 13.70 -10.89
N ILE A 95 13.13 12.45 -10.53
CA ILE A 95 13.29 11.97 -9.15
C ILE A 95 14.77 11.76 -8.78
N HIS A 96 15.10 12.07 -7.54
CA HIS A 96 16.37 11.73 -6.93
C HIS A 96 16.27 10.33 -6.32
N ARG A 97 16.98 9.36 -6.90
CA ARG A 97 16.96 7.97 -6.45
C ARG A 97 17.86 7.81 -5.25
N MET A 98 17.27 7.36 -4.14
CA MET A 98 18.01 7.05 -2.92
C MET A 98 18.45 5.58 -2.96
N PRO A 99 19.72 5.27 -2.61
CA PRO A 99 20.20 3.89 -2.57
C PRO A 99 19.33 3.01 -1.67
N GLY A 100 18.96 1.82 -2.17
CA GLY A 100 18.15 0.85 -1.43
C GLY A 100 16.64 1.13 -1.40
N ILE A 101 16.14 2.04 -2.25
CA ILE A 101 14.71 2.25 -2.49
C ILE A 101 14.35 1.80 -3.91
N SER A 102 13.28 1.01 -4.04
CA SER A 102 12.70 0.64 -5.33
C SER A 102 11.65 1.65 -5.77
N TYR A 103 11.62 1.97 -7.07
CA TYR A 103 10.69 2.94 -7.66
C TYR A 103 9.81 2.28 -8.74
N PRO A 104 8.95 1.30 -8.39
CA PRO A 104 8.19 0.56 -9.40
C PRO A 104 7.21 1.43 -10.16
N VAL A 105 6.86 1.01 -11.38
CA VAL A 105 5.86 1.66 -12.23
C VAL A 105 4.89 0.65 -12.82
N LEU A 106 3.64 1.06 -12.98
CA LEU A 106 2.61 0.20 -13.58
C LEU A 106 2.78 0.17 -15.11
N VAL A 107 2.88 -1.02 -15.71
CA VAL A 107 3.08 -1.22 -17.15
C VAL A 107 2.05 -2.24 -17.66
N PRO A 108 0.88 -1.80 -18.13
CA PRO A 108 -0.23 -2.71 -18.44
C PRO A 108 -0.18 -3.33 -19.85
N ASN A 109 0.80 -2.98 -20.69
CA ASN A 109 0.91 -3.49 -22.06
C ASN A 109 2.31 -3.23 -22.65
N MET A 110 2.59 -3.86 -23.79
CA MET A 110 3.87 -3.73 -24.51
C MET A 110 4.24 -2.30 -24.86
N ARG A 111 3.27 -1.47 -25.29
CA ARG A 111 3.55 -0.07 -25.61
C ARG A 111 4.07 0.71 -24.39
N GLY A 112 3.50 0.43 -23.21
CA GLY A 112 3.99 1.01 -21.95
C GLY A 112 5.40 0.53 -21.61
N LEU A 113 5.71 -0.74 -21.90
CA LEU A 113 7.04 -1.31 -21.70
C LEU A 113 8.07 -0.69 -22.66
N GLU A 114 7.76 -0.58 -23.95
CA GLU A 114 8.61 0.08 -24.96
C GLU A 114 8.94 1.53 -24.56
N MET A 115 7.96 2.25 -23.98
CA MET A 115 8.19 3.61 -23.46
C MET A 115 9.12 3.63 -22.25
N LEU A 116 9.04 2.61 -21.38
CA LEU A 116 9.93 2.46 -20.24
C LEU A 116 11.34 2.06 -20.69
N GLU A 117 11.47 1.14 -21.64
CA GLU A 117 12.75 0.71 -22.20
C GLU A 117 13.51 1.88 -22.83
N ALA A 118 12.80 2.75 -23.57
CA ALA A 118 13.39 3.95 -24.15
C ALA A 118 14.07 4.84 -23.09
N ILE A 119 13.47 4.98 -21.91
CA ILE A 119 14.05 5.80 -20.83
C ILE A 119 15.09 5.05 -20.00
N LEU A 120 15.02 3.71 -19.92
CA LEU A 120 16.07 2.90 -19.31
C LEU A 120 17.38 3.03 -20.10
N LEU A 121 17.30 3.08 -21.43
CA LEU A 121 18.47 3.28 -22.31
C LEU A 121 19.13 4.66 -22.15
N GLU A 122 18.40 5.67 -21.66
CA GLU A 122 18.96 7.00 -21.36
C GLU A 122 19.84 6.98 -20.09
N HIS A 123 19.67 5.99 -19.21
CA HIS A 123 20.33 5.89 -17.90
C HIS A 123 20.92 4.48 -17.66
N PRO A 124 21.92 4.04 -18.45
CA PRO A 124 22.41 2.66 -18.42
C PRO A 124 23.21 2.30 -17.14
N GLU A 125 23.79 3.29 -16.46
CA GLU A 125 24.57 3.05 -15.24
C GLU A 125 23.71 3.03 -13.96
N GLU A 126 22.58 3.75 -13.98
CA GLU A 126 21.64 3.84 -12.87
C GLU A 126 20.20 3.78 -13.43
N PRO A 127 19.62 2.58 -13.55
CA PRO A 127 18.35 2.40 -14.23
C PRO A 127 17.26 3.23 -13.55
N VAL A 128 16.38 3.83 -14.37
CA VAL A 128 15.32 4.70 -13.84
C VAL A 128 14.34 3.96 -12.93
N THR A 129 14.25 2.64 -13.10
CA THR A 129 13.58 1.69 -12.23
C THR A 129 14.10 0.28 -12.55
N GLU A 130 13.99 -0.63 -11.60
CA GLU A 130 14.33 -2.05 -11.76
C GLU A 130 13.09 -2.95 -11.64
N GLU A 131 11.91 -2.34 -11.52
CA GLU A 131 10.68 -3.03 -11.17
C GLU A 131 9.47 -2.43 -11.92
N ILE A 132 8.67 -3.31 -12.49
CA ILE A 132 7.37 -2.95 -13.05
C ILE A 132 6.26 -3.70 -12.33
N ALA A 133 5.04 -3.23 -12.52
CA ALA A 133 3.85 -3.94 -12.08
C ALA A 133 2.84 -4.16 -13.20
N ILE A 134 2.17 -5.31 -13.16
CA ILE A 134 0.99 -5.65 -13.97
C ILE A 134 -0.21 -5.87 -13.05
N PHE A 135 -1.43 -5.80 -13.59
CA PHE A 135 -2.62 -5.96 -12.77
C PHE A 135 -3.74 -6.70 -13.50
N THR A 136 -4.42 -7.57 -12.76
CA THR A 136 -5.65 -8.24 -13.19
C THR A 136 -6.69 -8.16 -12.06
N ALA A 137 -7.79 -8.90 -12.17
CA ALA A 137 -8.80 -9.00 -11.14
C ALA A 137 -9.27 -10.44 -10.94
N ALA A 138 -9.88 -10.71 -9.80
CA ALA A 138 -10.54 -11.99 -9.50
C ALA A 138 -12.03 -12.03 -9.92
N SER A 139 -12.54 -10.96 -10.53
CA SER A 139 -13.90 -10.87 -11.04
C SER A 139 -13.92 -10.60 -12.55
N GLU A 140 -14.66 -11.40 -13.30
CA GLU A 140 -14.77 -11.27 -14.76
C GLU A 140 -15.48 -9.97 -15.16
N VAL A 141 -16.59 -9.64 -14.49
CA VAL A 141 -17.31 -8.38 -14.74
C VAL A 141 -16.44 -7.18 -14.38
N PHE A 142 -15.69 -7.24 -13.29
CA PHE A 142 -14.77 -6.14 -12.94
C PHE A 142 -13.67 -6.00 -13.99
N ASN A 143 -13.00 -7.09 -14.36
CA ASN A 143 -11.91 -7.06 -15.34
C ASN A 143 -12.39 -6.56 -16.70
N LYS A 144 -13.57 -7.00 -17.14
CA LYS A 144 -14.19 -6.52 -18.39
C LYS A 144 -14.54 -5.04 -18.33
N LYS A 145 -15.00 -4.52 -17.20
CA LYS A 145 -15.28 -3.07 -17.06
C LYS A 145 -14.01 -2.23 -16.92
N ASN A 146 -12.96 -2.77 -16.31
CA ASN A 146 -11.73 -2.05 -16.02
C ASN A 146 -10.77 -2.01 -17.23
N ILE A 147 -10.57 -3.15 -17.90
CA ILE A 147 -9.59 -3.30 -19.00
C ILE A 147 -10.17 -3.95 -20.28
N ASN A 148 -11.50 -4.11 -20.36
CA ASN A 148 -12.23 -4.57 -21.55
C ASN A 148 -11.85 -5.98 -22.04
N CYS A 149 -11.41 -6.87 -21.14
CA CYS A 149 -11.15 -8.27 -21.45
C CYS A 149 -11.50 -9.20 -20.28
N SER A 150 -11.60 -10.50 -20.56
CA SER A 150 -11.71 -11.53 -19.52
C SER A 150 -10.41 -11.64 -18.71
N ILE A 151 -10.43 -12.37 -17.60
CA ILE A 151 -9.24 -12.65 -16.78
C ILE A 151 -8.23 -13.49 -17.58
N ALA A 152 -8.71 -14.47 -18.35
CA ALA A 152 -7.83 -15.28 -19.20
C ALA A 152 -7.16 -14.41 -20.27
N GLU A 153 -7.93 -13.57 -20.96
CA GLU A 153 -7.41 -12.66 -21.98
C GLU A 153 -6.43 -11.63 -21.39
N SER A 154 -6.61 -11.17 -20.14
CA SER A 154 -5.64 -10.25 -19.52
C SER A 154 -4.33 -10.96 -19.22
N LEU A 155 -4.36 -12.18 -18.68
CA LEU A 155 -3.16 -12.99 -18.44
C LEU A 155 -2.40 -13.27 -19.75
N ASP A 156 -3.10 -13.63 -20.83
CA ASP A 156 -2.49 -13.83 -22.16
C ASP A 156 -1.82 -12.56 -22.69
N ARG A 157 -2.40 -11.38 -22.42
CA ARG A 157 -1.80 -10.08 -22.80
C ARG A 157 -0.60 -9.71 -21.94
N PHE A 158 -0.55 -10.14 -20.69
CA PHE A 158 0.57 -9.84 -19.80
C PHE A 158 1.76 -10.77 -20.04
N ALA A 159 1.54 -12.02 -20.46
CA ALA A 159 2.63 -12.96 -20.74
C ALA A 159 3.81 -12.37 -21.56
N PRO A 160 3.59 -11.74 -22.74
CA PRO A 160 4.68 -11.13 -23.49
C PRO A 160 5.33 -9.93 -22.77
N VAL A 161 4.56 -9.16 -21.98
CA VAL A 161 5.08 -8.03 -21.20
C VAL A 161 6.02 -8.53 -20.11
N VAL A 162 5.63 -9.59 -19.40
CA VAL A 162 6.46 -10.19 -18.35
C VAL A 162 7.70 -10.82 -18.96
N GLU A 163 7.56 -11.57 -20.05
CA GLU A 163 8.68 -12.19 -20.74
C GLU A 163 9.73 -11.14 -21.16
N GLU A 164 9.29 -10.05 -21.79
CA GLU A 164 10.20 -9.01 -22.26
C GLU A 164 10.81 -8.19 -21.12
N ALA A 165 10.01 -7.84 -20.09
CA ALA A 165 10.52 -7.17 -18.90
C ALA A 165 11.62 -7.99 -18.21
N LEU A 166 11.44 -9.31 -18.09
CA LEU A 166 12.45 -10.21 -17.52
C LEU A 166 13.72 -10.28 -18.37
N LYS A 167 13.61 -10.29 -19.71
CA LYS A 167 14.78 -10.18 -20.62
C LYS A 167 15.54 -8.86 -20.42
N GLY A 168 14.80 -7.78 -20.13
CA GLY A 168 15.35 -6.47 -19.75
C GLY A 168 15.90 -6.39 -18.32
N ASN A 169 15.97 -7.50 -17.57
CA ASN A 169 16.35 -7.57 -16.16
C ASN A 169 15.45 -6.77 -15.21
N LEU A 170 14.20 -6.51 -15.59
CA LEU A 170 13.20 -5.91 -14.71
C LEU A 170 12.49 -7.00 -13.91
N ARG A 171 12.26 -6.75 -12.62
CA ARG A 171 11.38 -7.60 -11.81
C ARG A 171 9.93 -7.20 -12.04
N VAL A 172 9.02 -8.18 -11.97
CA VAL A 172 7.59 -7.93 -12.19
C VAL A 172 6.79 -8.24 -10.92
N ARG A 173 6.02 -7.25 -10.46
CA ARG A 173 5.03 -7.39 -9.39
C ARG A 173 3.64 -7.59 -9.99
N GLY A 174 2.88 -8.55 -9.47
CA GLY A 174 1.50 -8.79 -9.89
C GLY A 174 0.50 -8.17 -8.91
N TYR A 175 -0.57 -7.55 -9.42
CA TYR A 175 -1.73 -7.14 -8.61
C TYR A 175 -2.96 -7.96 -8.99
N VAL A 176 -3.72 -8.41 -7.99
CA VAL A 176 -5.05 -9.00 -8.18
C VAL A 176 -6.08 -8.13 -7.48
N SER A 177 -6.97 -7.51 -8.25
CA SER A 177 -8.09 -6.72 -7.72
C SER A 177 -9.26 -7.60 -7.25
N THR A 178 -10.11 -7.04 -6.39
CA THR A 178 -11.38 -7.64 -5.93
C THR A 178 -11.22 -9.01 -5.28
N VAL A 179 -10.20 -9.20 -4.44
CA VAL A 179 -9.83 -10.52 -3.89
C VAL A 179 -10.80 -11.09 -2.86
N VAL A 180 -11.71 -10.28 -2.32
CA VAL A 180 -12.74 -10.73 -1.36
C VAL A 180 -14.14 -10.41 -1.85
N VAL A 181 -14.36 -9.18 -2.30
CA VAL A 181 -15.64 -8.72 -2.82
C VAL A 181 -15.42 -7.90 -4.08
N CYS A 182 -16.22 -8.21 -5.10
CA CYS A 182 -16.37 -7.39 -6.30
C CYS A 182 -17.63 -6.52 -6.17
N PRO A 183 -17.59 -5.24 -6.58
CA PRO A 183 -18.76 -4.36 -6.57
C PRO A 183 -19.88 -4.79 -7.55
N TYR A 184 -19.61 -5.74 -8.44
CA TYR A 184 -20.54 -6.23 -9.45
C TYR A 184 -20.98 -7.67 -9.24
N GLU A 185 -20.05 -8.57 -8.87
CA GLU A 185 -20.32 -10.00 -8.69
C GLU A 185 -20.56 -10.39 -7.22
N GLY A 186 -20.32 -9.48 -6.27
CA GLY A 186 -20.43 -9.78 -4.85
C GLY A 186 -19.22 -10.56 -4.35
N ALA A 187 -19.44 -11.56 -3.49
CA ALA A 187 -18.37 -12.33 -2.88
C ALA A 187 -17.55 -13.10 -3.94
N ILE A 188 -16.23 -13.10 -3.78
CA ILE A 188 -15.29 -13.82 -4.63
C ILE A 188 -14.75 -15.03 -3.87
N GLU A 189 -14.76 -16.20 -4.52
CA GLU A 189 -14.25 -17.43 -3.92
C GLU A 189 -12.71 -17.41 -3.84
N PRO A 190 -12.12 -17.73 -2.68
CA PRO A 190 -10.66 -17.74 -2.48
C PRO A 190 -9.89 -18.60 -3.48
N GLU A 191 -10.44 -19.73 -3.90
CA GLU A 191 -9.80 -20.65 -4.85
C GLU A 191 -9.53 -19.97 -6.19
N ARG A 192 -10.44 -19.09 -6.63
CA ARG A 192 -10.23 -18.31 -7.85
C ARG A 192 -9.04 -17.36 -7.70
N VAL A 193 -8.92 -16.70 -6.55
CA VAL A 193 -7.80 -15.80 -6.26
C VAL A 193 -6.49 -16.57 -6.18
N ARG A 194 -6.48 -17.75 -5.54
CA ARG A 194 -5.34 -18.67 -5.51
C ARG A 194 -4.91 -19.01 -6.94
N ASP A 195 -5.82 -19.46 -7.79
CA ASP A 195 -5.47 -19.91 -9.14
C ASP A 195 -4.90 -18.77 -10.00
N ILE A 196 -5.43 -17.54 -9.87
CA ILE A 196 -4.89 -16.36 -10.54
C ILE A 196 -3.51 -15.97 -9.99
N THR A 197 -3.35 -16.03 -8.67
CA THR A 197 -2.08 -15.74 -7.98
C THR A 197 -1.00 -16.72 -8.43
N THR A 198 -1.31 -18.02 -8.46
CA THR A 198 -0.40 -19.07 -8.96
C THR A 198 0.01 -18.79 -10.41
N LYS A 199 -0.93 -18.45 -11.30
CA LYS A 199 -0.61 -18.12 -12.70
C LYS A 199 0.30 -16.90 -12.84
N LEU A 200 0.11 -15.85 -12.04
CA LEU A 200 0.99 -14.67 -12.06
C LEU A 200 2.42 -15.03 -11.62
N LEU A 201 2.55 -15.86 -10.58
CA LEU A 201 3.86 -16.35 -10.12
C LEU A 201 4.52 -17.27 -11.16
N GLU A 202 3.78 -18.20 -11.75
CA GLU A 202 4.26 -19.08 -12.84
C GLU A 202 4.71 -18.28 -14.08
N MET A 203 4.07 -17.14 -14.35
CA MET A 203 4.45 -16.22 -15.43
C MET A 203 5.78 -15.50 -15.15
N GLY A 204 6.24 -15.47 -13.89
CA GLY A 204 7.50 -14.84 -13.48
C GLY A 204 7.34 -13.62 -12.58
N CYS A 205 6.13 -13.33 -12.07
CA CYS A 205 6.00 -12.32 -11.02
C CYS A 205 6.72 -12.79 -9.74
N TYR A 206 7.49 -11.90 -9.12
CA TYR A 206 8.24 -12.24 -7.89
C TYR A 206 7.40 -12.09 -6.62
N GLU A 207 6.36 -11.26 -6.68
CA GLU A 207 5.43 -10.98 -5.58
C GLU A 207 4.04 -10.68 -6.15
N VAL A 208 2.98 -11.12 -5.49
CA VAL A 208 1.58 -10.81 -5.84
C VAL A 208 0.90 -10.07 -4.69
N SER A 209 0.41 -8.86 -4.99
CA SER A 209 -0.38 -8.04 -4.06
C SER A 209 -1.88 -8.31 -4.20
N LEU A 210 -2.48 -8.74 -3.09
CA LEU A 210 -3.89 -9.11 -2.98
C LEU A 210 -4.73 -7.88 -2.61
N GLY A 211 -5.48 -7.37 -3.58
CA GLY A 211 -6.24 -6.13 -3.50
C GLY A 211 -7.68 -6.27 -3.02
N ASP A 212 -7.99 -5.82 -1.81
CA ASP A 212 -9.36 -5.49 -1.37
C ASP A 212 -9.77 -4.12 -1.93
N THR A 213 -10.00 -4.08 -3.24
CA THR A 213 -10.19 -2.87 -4.05
C THR A 213 -11.34 -1.98 -3.60
N ILE A 214 -12.35 -2.54 -2.92
CA ILE A 214 -13.50 -1.77 -2.42
C ILE A 214 -13.49 -1.60 -0.90
N GLY A 215 -12.51 -2.18 -0.20
CA GLY A 215 -12.36 -2.07 1.26
C GLY A 215 -13.41 -2.83 2.04
N ALA A 216 -14.00 -3.89 1.46
CA ALA A 216 -15.11 -4.65 2.03
C ALA A 216 -14.66 -5.92 2.75
N ALA A 217 -13.37 -6.25 2.73
CA ALA A 217 -12.83 -7.37 3.47
C ALA A 217 -12.92 -7.10 4.98
N THR A 218 -13.11 -8.17 5.73
CA THR A 218 -13.02 -8.23 7.18
C THR A 218 -11.86 -9.15 7.58
N PRO A 219 -11.40 -9.10 8.84
CA PRO A 219 -10.36 -10.02 9.31
C PRO A 219 -10.67 -11.49 9.01
N LYS A 220 -11.93 -11.91 9.22
CA LYS A 220 -12.38 -13.27 8.95
C LYS A 220 -12.28 -13.66 7.47
N SER A 221 -12.66 -12.75 6.56
CA SER A 221 -12.59 -13.05 5.13
C SER A 221 -11.16 -12.98 4.59
N MET A 222 -10.32 -12.10 5.16
CA MET A 222 -8.89 -12.05 4.86
C MET A 222 -8.19 -13.34 5.30
N GLU A 223 -8.52 -13.84 6.50
CA GLU A 223 -8.01 -15.13 6.99
C GLU A 223 -8.46 -16.30 6.10
N LYS A 224 -9.75 -16.34 5.72
CA LYS A 224 -10.26 -17.36 4.77
C LYS A 224 -9.48 -17.32 3.45
N LEU A 225 -9.25 -16.12 2.92
CA LEU A 225 -8.54 -15.92 1.65
C LEU A 225 -7.10 -16.42 1.75
N LEU A 226 -6.35 -15.92 2.73
CA LEU A 226 -4.93 -16.25 2.89
C LEU A 226 -4.72 -17.73 3.16
N ASN A 227 -5.52 -18.36 4.03
CA ASN A 227 -5.43 -19.81 4.28
C ASN A 227 -5.61 -20.64 2.99
N CYS A 228 -6.49 -20.23 2.09
CA CYS A 228 -6.68 -20.91 0.80
C CYS A 228 -5.48 -20.74 -0.12
N ILE A 229 -4.93 -19.53 -0.22
CA ILE A 229 -3.79 -19.22 -1.08
C ILE A 229 -2.52 -19.89 -0.56
N THR A 230 -2.25 -19.80 0.75
CA THR A 230 -1.04 -20.35 1.38
C THR A 230 -1.00 -21.88 1.43
N ALA A 231 -2.09 -22.55 1.04
CA ALA A 231 -2.07 -23.99 0.81
C ALA A 231 -1.29 -24.39 -0.45
N ALA A 232 -1.09 -23.47 -1.40
CA ALA A 232 -0.41 -23.72 -2.67
C ALA A 232 0.74 -22.75 -2.96
N VAL A 233 0.74 -21.56 -2.34
CA VAL A 233 1.68 -20.48 -2.62
C VAL A 233 2.43 -20.08 -1.34
N PRO A 234 3.76 -19.94 -1.35
CA PRO A 234 4.51 -19.44 -0.22
C PRO A 234 4.04 -18.06 0.23
N VAL A 235 3.93 -17.82 1.54
CA VAL A 235 3.38 -16.54 2.05
C VAL A 235 4.33 -15.35 1.85
N ASP A 236 5.62 -15.59 1.69
CA ASP A 236 6.66 -14.59 1.49
C ASP A 236 6.65 -13.94 0.10
N VAL A 237 5.97 -14.56 -0.87
CA VAL A 237 5.70 -13.95 -2.19
C VAL A 237 4.33 -13.25 -2.27
N LEU A 238 3.65 -13.09 -1.14
CA LEU A 238 2.36 -12.41 -1.04
C LEU A 238 2.50 -11.03 -0.40
N ALA A 239 1.73 -10.08 -0.93
CA ALA A 239 1.48 -8.79 -0.32
C ALA A 239 -0.03 -8.55 -0.16
N THR A 240 -0.41 -7.58 0.66
CA THR A 240 -1.81 -7.15 0.73
C THR A 240 -1.97 -5.66 0.43
N HIS A 241 -3.02 -5.34 -0.31
CA HIS A 241 -3.41 -3.98 -0.65
C HIS A 241 -4.86 -3.77 -0.20
N ASN A 242 -5.04 -2.99 0.86
CA ASN A 242 -6.34 -2.84 1.51
C ASN A 242 -6.84 -1.40 1.40
N HIS A 243 -8.02 -1.22 0.83
CA HIS A 243 -8.73 0.05 0.91
C HIS A 243 -9.47 0.16 2.25
N ASP A 244 -9.57 1.39 2.78
CA ASP A 244 -10.18 1.65 4.09
C ASP A 244 -11.62 2.19 3.99
N THR A 245 -12.32 1.87 2.90
CA THR A 245 -13.71 2.33 2.64
C THR A 245 -14.65 2.03 3.80
N TYR A 246 -14.56 0.83 4.39
CA TYR A 246 -15.38 0.41 5.52
C TYR A 246 -14.63 0.42 6.87
N GLY A 247 -13.46 1.06 6.93
CA GLY A 247 -12.67 1.18 8.17
C GLY A 247 -11.99 -0.11 8.64
N MET A 248 -11.80 -1.09 7.75
CA MET A 248 -11.27 -2.42 8.08
C MET A 248 -9.80 -2.61 7.71
N ALA A 249 -9.17 -1.66 6.99
CA ALA A 249 -7.91 -1.94 6.31
C ALA A 249 -6.76 -2.23 7.27
N VAL A 250 -6.59 -1.44 8.33
CA VAL A 250 -5.55 -1.68 9.35
C VAL A 250 -5.75 -3.05 10.00
N SER A 251 -6.99 -3.40 10.36
CA SER A 251 -7.33 -4.69 10.96
C SER A 251 -7.03 -5.86 10.03
N ASN A 252 -7.31 -5.70 8.72
CA ASN A 252 -7.02 -6.71 7.71
C ASN A 252 -5.51 -6.87 7.49
N VAL A 253 -4.75 -5.78 7.47
CA VAL A 253 -3.28 -5.80 7.42
C VAL A 253 -2.71 -6.55 8.61
N LEU A 254 -3.09 -6.21 9.84
CA LEU A 254 -2.60 -6.90 11.04
C LEU A 254 -2.98 -8.39 11.04
N THR A 255 -4.13 -8.75 10.45
CA THR A 255 -4.51 -10.15 10.25
C THR A 255 -3.57 -10.85 9.27
N ALA A 256 -3.27 -10.23 8.13
CA ALA A 256 -2.33 -10.77 7.15
C ALA A 256 -0.92 -10.95 7.73
N LEU A 257 -0.45 -10.01 8.56
CA LEU A 257 0.85 -10.12 9.23
C LEU A 257 0.91 -11.30 10.21
N LYS A 258 -0.16 -11.54 10.97
CA LYS A 258 -0.27 -12.73 11.85
C LYS A 258 -0.20 -14.04 11.07
N MET A 259 -0.59 -14.02 9.80
CA MET A 259 -0.52 -15.16 8.88
C MET A 259 0.81 -15.27 8.13
N GLY A 260 1.75 -14.35 8.36
CA GLY A 260 3.11 -14.41 7.81
C GLY A 260 3.39 -13.46 6.65
N VAL A 261 2.40 -12.72 6.14
CA VAL A 261 2.64 -11.67 5.12
C VAL A 261 3.61 -10.63 5.68
N ARG A 262 4.53 -10.11 4.86
CA ARG A 262 5.51 -9.08 5.27
C ARG A 262 5.60 -7.90 4.31
N THR A 263 4.78 -7.87 3.27
CA THR A 263 4.65 -6.72 2.36
C THR A 263 3.22 -6.18 2.38
N VAL A 264 3.08 -4.88 2.57
CA VAL A 264 1.77 -4.21 2.62
C VAL A 264 1.79 -2.94 1.79
N ASP A 265 0.72 -2.69 1.06
CA ASP A 265 0.58 -1.49 0.24
C ASP A 265 -0.25 -0.45 0.99
N SER A 266 0.17 0.81 0.90
CA SER A 266 -0.54 1.94 1.50
C SER A 266 -0.26 3.23 0.78
N SER A 267 -1.05 4.26 1.08
CA SER A 267 -0.99 5.54 0.39
C SER A 267 -0.86 6.67 1.40
N VAL A 268 0.15 7.52 1.25
CA VAL A 268 0.37 8.70 2.09
C VAL A 268 -0.92 9.53 2.20
N ALA A 269 -1.25 10.04 3.39
CA ALA A 269 -2.48 10.79 3.68
C ALA A 269 -3.80 10.08 3.33
N GLY A 270 -3.78 8.76 3.04
CA GLY A 270 -4.91 8.03 2.50
C GLY A 270 -5.33 8.55 1.12
N LEU A 271 -4.36 8.92 0.27
CA LEU A 271 -4.65 9.34 -1.11
C LEU A 271 -5.29 8.20 -1.91
N GLY A 272 -6.15 8.58 -2.84
CA GLY A 272 -6.89 7.67 -3.68
C GLY A 272 -8.39 7.74 -3.44
N GLY A 273 -9.05 6.68 -3.88
CA GLY A 273 -10.49 6.54 -3.97
C GLY A 273 -10.80 5.43 -4.95
N CYS A 274 -12.02 4.92 -4.94
CA CYS A 274 -12.46 3.94 -5.92
C CYS A 274 -13.55 4.57 -6.80
N PRO A 275 -13.31 4.78 -8.11
CA PRO A 275 -14.34 5.36 -9.00
C PRO A 275 -15.57 4.47 -9.11
N TYR A 276 -15.45 3.19 -8.74
CA TYR A 276 -16.50 2.19 -8.79
C TYR A 276 -17.30 2.06 -7.49
N ALA A 277 -16.88 2.71 -6.40
CA ALA A 277 -17.56 2.70 -5.12
C ALA A 277 -17.82 4.15 -4.64
N PRO A 278 -19.02 4.70 -4.89
CA PRO A 278 -19.38 6.03 -4.42
C PRO A 278 -19.14 6.18 -2.92
N GLY A 279 -18.33 7.17 -2.52
CA GLY A 279 -17.98 7.42 -1.12
C GLY A 279 -16.79 6.63 -0.58
N ALA A 280 -16.08 5.85 -1.43
CA ALA A 280 -14.87 5.16 -1.01
C ALA A 280 -13.75 6.13 -0.61
N THR A 281 -13.26 5.98 0.63
CA THR A 281 -12.14 6.74 1.19
C THR A 281 -10.81 6.45 0.49
N GLY A 282 -10.68 5.29 -0.17
CA GLY A 282 -9.51 4.88 -0.95
C GLY A 282 -8.59 3.94 -0.19
N ASN A 283 -7.29 4.04 -0.48
CA ASN A 283 -6.23 3.27 0.15
C ASN A 283 -6.16 3.49 1.67
N VAL A 284 -5.66 2.50 2.40
CA VAL A 284 -5.24 2.71 3.80
C VAL A 284 -4.13 3.76 3.85
N ALA A 285 -4.23 4.68 4.82
CA ALA A 285 -3.22 5.71 5.00
C ALA A 285 -1.91 5.12 5.50
N THR A 286 -0.79 5.47 4.87
CA THR A 286 0.55 4.99 5.26
C THR A 286 0.87 5.36 6.71
N GLU A 287 0.50 6.56 7.15
CA GLU A 287 0.69 7.00 8.53
C GLU A 287 -0.09 6.15 9.54
N ASP A 288 -1.34 5.78 9.20
CA ASP A 288 -2.19 4.95 10.05
C ASP A 288 -1.58 3.54 10.19
N LEU A 289 -1.02 2.98 9.10
CA LEU A 289 -0.30 1.71 9.14
C LEU A 289 1.00 1.81 9.93
N VAL A 290 1.87 2.78 9.63
CA VAL A 290 3.18 2.90 10.29
C VAL A 290 3.00 2.98 11.81
N TYR A 291 2.04 3.75 12.28
CA TYR A 291 1.70 3.81 13.71
C TYR A 291 1.25 2.45 14.25
N ALA A 292 0.29 1.79 13.61
CA ALA A 292 -0.19 0.49 14.08
C ALA A 292 0.92 -0.57 14.10
N LEU A 293 1.77 -0.60 13.07
CA LEU A 293 2.89 -1.53 12.96
C LEU A 293 3.93 -1.31 14.05
N GLN A 294 4.33 -0.06 14.29
CA GLN A 294 5.32 0.28 15.31
C GLN A 294 4.79 0.00 16.73
N GLU A 295 3.52 0.30 17.00
CA GLU A 295 2.90 0.00 18.30
C GLU A 295 2.70 -1.51 18.53
N GLU A 296 2.53 -2.31 17.47
CA GLU A 296 2.50 -3.77 17.53
C GLU A 296 3.91 -4.41 17.52
N GLY A 297 4.97 -3.60 17.53
CA GLY A 297 6.36 -4.06 17.63
C GLY A 297 7.01 -4.52 16.32
N TYR A 298 6.46 -4.13 15.16
CA TYR A 298 7.09 -4.34 13.85
C TYR A 298 8.03 -3.19 13.49
N GLU A 299 9.14 -3.53 12.84
CA GLU A 299 10.04 -2.55 12.24
C GLU A 299 9.58 -2.19 10.82
N THR A 300 9.54 -0.90 10.50
CA THR A 300 9.25 -0.42 9.14
C THR A 300 10.38 0.42 8.56
N GLY A 301 11.23 0.99 9.43
CA GLY A 301 12.24 1.99 9.07
C GLY A 301 11.66 3.37 8.72
N VAL A 302 10.34 3.58 8.83
CA VAL A 302 9.67 4.81 8.39
C VAL A 302 9.57 5.83 9.52
N ASP A 303 10.00 7.06 9.27
CA ASP A 303 9.80 8.22 10.15
C ASP A 303 8.37 8.78 10.00
N LEU A 304 7.52 8.44 10.97
CA LEU A 304 6.14 8.89 11.04
C LEU A 304 6.01 10.43 11.12
N ASN A 305 6.96 11.13 11.72
CA ASN A 305 6.93 12.60 11.79
C ASN A 305 7.09 13.21 10.41
N HIS A 306 8.10 12.75 9.66
CA HIS A 306 8.38 13.24 8.33
C HIS A 306 7.22 12.90 7.39
N LEU A 307 6.79 11.63 7.41
CA LEU A 307 5.67 11.15 6.60
C LEU A 307 4.38 11.95 6.84
N SER A 308 4.01 12.20 8.09
CA SER A 308 2.80 12.98 8.41
C SER A 308 2.86 14.40 7.85
N GLY A 309 4.04 15.03 7.87
CA GLY A 309 4.25 16.35 7.26
C GLY A 309 4.06 16.34 5.73
N ILE A 310 4.55 15.30 5.07
CA ILE A 310 4.38 15.09 3.62
C ILE A 310 2.90 14.88 3.30
N GLY A 311 2.20 14.06 4.08
CA GLY A 311 0.77 13.83 3.93
C GLY A 311 -0.04 15.13 4.00
N GLN A 312 0.21 15.98 4.99
CA GLN A 312 -0.45 17.28 5.07
C GLN A 312 -0.09 18.21 3.89
N TRP A 313 1.17 18.20 3.46
CA TRP A 313 1.62 19.01 2.33
C TRP A 313 0.89 18.61 1.03
N ILE A 314 0.86 17.32 0.69
CA ILE A 314 0.21 16.86 -0.55
C ILE A 314 -1.31 17.06 -0.51
N SER A 315 -1.95 16.81 0.64
CA SER A 315 -3.39 17.11 0.82
C SER A 315 -3.68 18.60 0.60
N SER A 316 -2.80 19.50 1.06
CA SER A 316 -2.95 20.95 0.87
C SER A 316 -2.84 21.35 -0.60
N ILE A 317 -1.91 20.75 -1.35
CA ILE A 317 -1.79 20.97 -2.81
C ILE A 317 -3.04 20.49 -3.54
N LEU A 318 -3.55 19.32 -3.19
CA LEU A 318 -4.77 18.74 -3.74
C LEU A 318 -6.05 19.43 -3.26
N LYS A 319 -5.93 20.38 -2.32
CA LYS A 319 -7.05 21.12 -1.71
C LYS A 319 -8.10 20.18 -1.11
N ARG A 320 -7.65 19.11 -0.46
CA ARG A 320 -8.49 18.16 0.28
C ARG A 320 -8.00 18.03 1.72
N ASP A 321 -8.86 17.47 2.56
CA ASP A 321 -8.46 17.09 3.90
C ASP A 321 -7.52 15.87 3.86
N ASN A 322 -6.58 15.83 4.81
CA ASN A 322 -5.77 14.65 5.06
C ASN A 322 -6.66 13.55 5.66
N SER A 323 -6.75 12.40 4.99
CA SER A 323 -7.59 11.28 5.43
C SER A 323 -6.94 10.46 6.55
N SER A 324 -5.62 10.55 6.74
CA SER A 324 -4.94 9.87 7.84
C SER A 324 -5.40 10.39 9.20
N ARG A 325 -5.95 9.49 10.02
CA ARG A 325 -6.33 9.81 11.42
C ARG A 325 -5.08 10.05 12.26
N VAL A 326 -4.06 9.21 12.08
CA VAL A 326 -2.80 9.31 12.80
C VAL A 326 -2.06 10.57 12.39
N GLY A 327 -1.86 10.81 11.09
CA GLY A 327 -1.13 11.98 10.58
C GLY A 327 -1.71 13.30 11.11
N LYS A 328 -3.03 13.44 11.13
CA LYS A 328 -3.71 14.60 11.74
C LYS A 328 -3.44 14.72 13.23
N ALA A 329 -3.62 13.64 14.00
CA ALA A 329 -3.38 13.65 15.44
C ALA A 329 -1.91 13.94 15.78
N TRP A 330 -0.98 13.38 15.00
CA TRP A 330 0.46 13.51 15.15
C TRP A 330 0.92 14.95 14.95
N LEU A 331 0.48 15.59 13.86
CA LEU A 331 0.77 17.00 13.58
C LEU A 331 0.14 17.94 14.61
N ALA A 332 -1.10 17.67 15.04
CA ALA A 332 -1.77 18.47 16.06
C ALA A 332 -1.05 18.39 17.42
N ARG A 333 -0.53 17.22 17.79
CA ARG A 333 0.30 17.05 18.99
C ARG A 333 1.59 17.87 18.90
N ARG A 334 2.26 17.85 17.74
CA ARG A 334 3.48 18.62 17.51
C ARG A 334 3.27 20.13 17.63
N ALA A 335 2.16 20.65 17.11
CA ALA A 335 1.86 22.08 17.19
C ALA A 335 1.62 22.62 18.62
N ARG A 336 1.49 21.74 19.61
CA ARG A 336 1.33 22.09 21.03
C ARG A 336 2.64 22.05 21.82
N LEU A 337 3.69 21.45 21.27
CA LEU A 337 5.03 21.35 21.88
C LEU A 337 5.91 22.48 21.35
#